data_AF-A0A7X7L0F7-F1
#
_entry.id   AF-A0A7X7L0F7-F1
#
_cell.length_a   1.000
_cell.length_b   1.000
_cell.length_c   1.000
_cell.angle_alpha   90.00
_cell.angle_beta   90.00
_cell.angle_gamma   90.00
#
_symmetry.space_group_name_H-M   'P 1'
#
loop_
_entity.id
_entity.type
_entity.pdbx_description
1 polymer ?
#
loop_
_entity_poly.entity_id
_entity_poly.type
_entity_poly.pdbx_seq_one_letter_code
_entity_poly.pdbx_strand_id
1 'polypeptide(L)'
;KAGDARTGLLSLVDEHCPDVIYLDPMFPESKSSALNKQTMRFCRDVAGDDLDAGELLEAALETGCKRVVVKRMLKAPFLGDKPGTQSLLGKANRFDLYL
;
A
#
# COMPACT_ATOMS: atom_id res chain seq x y z
N LYS A 1 -7.49 -18.87 4.18
CA LYS A 1 -6.61 -18.71 5.37
C LYS A 1 -6.09 -17.29 5.34
N ALA A 2 -6.08 -16.57 6.47
CA ALA A 2 -5.31 -15.34 6.56
C ALA A 2 -3.82 -15.70 6.36
N GLY A 3 -3.13 -14.95 5.50
CA GLY A 3 -1.74 -15.18 5.14
C GLY A 3 -1.05 -13.84 4.86
N ASP A 4 0.27 -13.84 4.96
CA ASP A 4 1.11 -12.69 4.65
C ASP A 4 1.05 -12.38 3.14
N ALA A 5 0.72 -11.14 2.79
CA ALA A 5 0.56 -10.72 1.40
C ALA A 5 1.88 -10.73 0.63
N ARG A 6 3.02 -10.42 1.25
CA ARG A 6 4.35 -10.51 0.62
C ARG A 6 4.65 -11.95 0.24
N THR A 7 4.40 -12.91 1.14
CA THR A 7 4.56 -14.34 0.81
C THR A 7 3.62 -14.78 -0.31
N GLY A 8 2.38 -14.30 -0.30
CA GLY A 8 1.41 -14.59 -1.37
C GLY A 8 1.85 -14.06 -2.73
N LEU A 9 2.35 -12.82 -2.80
CA LEU A 9 2.79 -12.18 -4.03
C LEU A 9 3.97 -12.91 -4.67
N LEU A 10 4.96 -13.34 -3.88
CA LEU A 10 6.09 -14.13 -4.38
C LEU A 10 5.69 -15.46 -5.01
N SER A 11 4.48 -15.97 -4.72
CA SER A 11 3.97 -17.21 -5.32
C SER A 11 3.19 -17.01 -6.63
N LEU A 12 2.93 -15.77 -7.06
CA LEU A 12 2.05 -15.43 -8.20
C LEU A 12 2.80 -15.22 -9.54
N VAL A 13 4.00 -15.78 -9.69
CA VAL A 13 4.85 -15.55 -10.88
C VAL A 13 4.28 -16.24 -12.13
N ASP A 14 4.37 -15.54 -13.27
CA ASP A 14 4.06 -15.96 -14.65
C ASP A 14 2.58 -16.21 -15.00
N GLU A 15 2.01 -17.40 -14.74
CA GLU A 15 0.72 -17.80 -15.35
C GLU A 15 -0.54 -17.28 -14.63
N HIS A 16 -0.40 -16.82 -13.38
CA HIS A 16 -1.54 -16.40 -12.55
C HIS A 16 -1.40 -14.97 -12.02
N CYS A 17 -0.50 -14.19 -12.60
CA CYS A 17 -0.26 -12.83 -12.15
C CYS A 17 -1.47 -11.93 -12.50
N PRO A 18 -2.07 -11.24 -11.52
CA PRO A 18 -3.20 -10.36 -11.78
C PRO A 18 -2.80 -9.19 -12.66
N ASP A 19 -3.76 -8.64 -13.43
CA ASP A 19 -3.53 -7.43 -14.22
C ASP A 19 -3.16 -6.22 -13.33
N VAL A 20 -3.70 -6.17 -12.11
CA VAL A 20 -3.51 -5.05 -11.19
C VAL A 20 -3.35 -5.57 -9.76
N ILE A 21 -2.32 -5.07 -9.07
CA ILE A 21 -2.14 -5.24 -7.62
C ILE A 21 -2.46 -3.91 -6.94
N TYR A 22 -3.31 -3.94 -5.92
CA TYR A 22 -3.67 -2.76 -5.11
C TYR A 22 -3.13 -2.89 -3.69
N LEU A 23 -2.37 -1.88 -3.24
CA LEU A 23 -1.74 -1.82 -1.93
C LEU A 23 -2.28 -0.63 -1.14
N ASP A 24 -2.78 -0.89 0.07
CA ASP A 24 -3.20 0.13 1.05
C ASP A 24 -2.67 -0.25 2.45
N PRO A 25 -1.34 -0.30 2.63
CA PRO A 25 -0.74 -0.63 3.92
C PRO A 25 -1.07 0.44 4.96
N MET A 26 -1.21 0.03 6.21
CA MET A 26 -1.45 0.91 7.34
C MET A 26 -0.21 1.78 7.63
N PHE A 27 -0.19 2.99 7.08
CA PHE A 27 0.91 3.95 7.26
C PHE A 27 0.91 4.56 8.67
N PRO A 28 2.06 4.78 9.33
CA PRO A 28 2.14 5.39 10.67
C PRO A 28 1.46 6.77 10.76
N GLU A 29 0.87 7.10 11.91
CA GLU A 29 0.14 8.37 12.07
C GLU A 29 1.03 9.59 11.80
N SER A 30 0.50 10.55 11.03
CA SER A 30 0.97 11.95 11.12
C SER A 30 0.19 12.69 12.22
N LYS A 31 0.84 13.67 12.86
CA LYS A 31 0.40 14.39 14.09
C LYS A 31 -0.87 15.26 13.96
N SER A 32 -1.90 14.87 13.21
CA SER A 32 -3.14 15.64 13.08
C SER A 32 -4.20 15.16 14.10
N SER A 33 -4.73 16.08 14.90
CA SER A 33 -5.93 15.92 15.73
C SER A 33 -7.19 16.07 14.85
N ALA A 34 -8.14 15.14 14.85
CA ALA A 34 -9.44 15.40 15.50
C ALA A 34 -10.39 14.19 15.32
N LEU A 35 -11.14 13.91 16.39
CA LEU A 35 -12.52 13.39 16.54
C LEU A 35 -13.10 12.31 15.59
N ASN A 36 -12.73 12.22 14.31
CA ASN A 36 -13.12 11.12 13.41
C ASN A 36 -12.21 9.88 13.54
N LYS A 37 -11.37 9.87 14.58
CA LYS A 37 -10.26 8.93 14.77
C LYS A 37 -10.62 7.64 15.52
N GLN A 38 -11.77 7.53 16.19
CA GLN A 38 -11.97 6.40 17.12
C GLN A 38 -12.01 5.05 16.40
N THR A 39 -12.78 4.93 15.32
CA THR A 39 -12.85 3.69 14.53
C THR A 39 -11.52 3.37 13.85
N MET A 40 -10.83 4.37 13.27
CA MET A 40 -9.53 4.18 12.62
C MET A 40 -8.41 3.87 13.61
N ARG A 41 -8.46 4.42 14.83
CA ARG A 41 -7.57 4.06 15.95
C ARG A 41 -7.80 2.63 16.36
N PHE A 42 -9.06 2.22 16.53
CA PHE A 42 -9.37 0.83 16.86
C PHE A 42 -8.87 -0.14 15.78
N CYS A 43 -9.10 0.15 14.49
CA CYS A 43 -8.56 -0.68 13.41
C CYS A 43 -7.03 -0.75 13.44
N ARG A 44 -6.34 0.37 13.74
CA ARG A 44 -4.88 0.40 13.86
C ARG A 44 -4.37 -0.29 15.12
N ASP A 45 -5.04 -0.14 16.26
CA ASP A 45 -4.67 -0.81 17.51
C ASP A 45 -4.71 -2.34 17.34
N VAL A 46 -5.60 -2.83 16.46
CA VAL A 46 -5.68 -4.24 16.09
C VAL A 46 -4.68 -4.63 15.00
N ALA A 47 -4.50 -3.81 13.95
CA ALA A 47 -3.69 -4.15 12.78
C ALA A 47 -2.18 -3.88 12.97
N GLY A 48 -1.80 -2.88 13.77
CA GLY A 48 -0.44 -2.37 13.86
C GLY A 48 -0.05 -1.39 12.75
N ASP A 49 1.21 -0.98 12.77
CA ASP A 49 1.83 -0.20 11.69
C ASP A 49 2.63 -1.14 10.77
N ASP A 50 2.46 -1.00 9.46
CA ASP A 50 3.19 -1.82 8.47
C ASP A 50 4.57 -1.19 8.18
N LEU A 51 5.55 -1.51 9.01
CA LEU A 51 6.93 -1.01 8.88
C LEU A 51 7.68 -1.61 7.68
N ASP A 52 7.28 -2.81 7.26
CA ASP A 52 7.82 -3.57 6.12
C ASP A 52 7.03 -3.34 4.82
N ALA A 53 6.12 -2.37 4.80
CA ALA A 53 5.31 -2.07 3.62
C ALA A 53 6.13 -1.69 2.37
N GLY A 54 7.39 -1.28 2.55
CA GLY A 54 8.33 -1.08 1.43
C GLY A 54 8.65 -2.40 0.71
N GLU A 55 8.88 -3.48 1.46
CA GLU A 55 9.16 -4.82 0.92
C GLU A 55 7.92 -5.39 0.23
N LEU A 56 6.72 -5.03 0.70
CA LEU A 56 5.47 -5.41 0.03
C LEU A 56 5.36 -4.82 -1.38
N LEU A 57 5.80 -3.57 -1.56
CA LEU A 57 5.84 -2.94 -2.88
C LEU A 57 6.85 -3.65 -3.79
N GLU A 58 8.01 -4.01 -3.27
CA GLU A 58 9.03 -4.76 -4.04
C GLU A 58 8.49 -6.11 -4.52
N ALA A 59 7.91 -6.89 -3.60
CA ALA A 59 7.28 -8.17 -3.94
C ALA A 59 6.16 -8.02 -4.97
N ALA A 60 5.36 -6.95 -4.90
CA ALA A 60 4.30 -6.68 -5.88
C ALA A 60 4.87 -6.40 -7.27
N LEU A 61 5.96 -5.63 -7.36
CA LEU A 61 6.61 -5.30 -8.64
C LEU A 61 7.29 -6.53 -9.26
N GLU A 62 7.86 -7.41 -8.45
CA GLU A 62 8.51 -8.65 -8.89
C GLU A 62 7.54 -9.65 -9.53
N THR A 63 6.24 -9.54 -9.25
CA THR A 63 5.23 -10.42 -9.88
C THR A 63 5.12 -10.25 -11.40
N GLY A 64 5.60 -9.13 -11.95
CA GLY A 64 5.41 -8.80 -13.37
C GLY A 64 3.98 -8.37 -13.73
N CYS A 65 3.16 -8.01 -12.74
CA CYS A 65 1.82 -7.48 -13.00
C CYS A 65 1.86 -6.22 -13.86
N LYS A 66 0.82 -5.99 -14.67
CA LYS A 66 0.77 -4.82 -15.57
C LYS A 66 0.70 -3.48 -14.83
N ARG A 67 0.29 -3.51 -13.56
CA ARG A 67 0.14 -2.30 -12.74
C ARG A 67 0.11 -2.61 -11.26
N VAL A 68 0.92 -1.89 -10.48
CA VAL A 68 0.75 -1.77 -9.03
C VAL A 68 0.16 -0.40 -8.71
N VAL A 69 -0.85 -0.36 -7.83
CA VAL A 69 -1.52 0.85 -7.36
C VAL A 69 -1.33 0.96 -5.86
N VAL A 70 -0.71 2.03 -5.39
CA VAL A 70 -0.51 2.27 -3.96
C VAL A 70 -1.35 3.45 -3.52
N LYS A 71 -2.26 3.24 -2.57
CA LYS A 71 -3.01 4.33 -1.94
C LYS A 71 -2.15 5.00 -0.87
N ARG A 72 -2.08 6.34 -0.92
CA ARG A 72 -1.34 7.17 0.03
C ARG A 72 -2.16 8.38 0.45
N MET A 73 -1.92 8.89 1.65
CA MET A 73 -2.38 10.25 1.99
C MET A 73 -1.68 11.26 1.08
N LEU A 74 -2.38 12.33 0.70
CA LEU A 74 -1.89 13.31 -0.28
C LEU A 74 -0.49 13.86 0.03
N LYS A 75 -0.16 14.02 1.32
CA LYS A 75 1.11 14.57 1.82
C LYS A 75 2.09 13.52 2.37
N ALA A 76 1.73 12.23 2.36
CA ALA A 76 2.65 11.20 2.84
C ALA A 76 3.82 11.03 1.86
N PRO A 77 5.00 10.56 2.31
CA PRO A 77 6.06 10.14 1.39
C PRO A 77 5.57 9.01 0.46
N PHE A 78 6.31 8.71 -0.59
CA PHE A 78 6.03 7.51 -1.40
C PHE A 78 6.29 6.24 -0.58
N LEU A 79 5.66 5.13 -0.96
CA LEU A 79 5.89 3.86 -0.27
C LEU A 79 7.30 3.35 -0.60
N GLY A 80 8.10 3.04 0.42
CA GLY A 80 9.50 2.66 0.26
C GLY A 80 10.38 3.72 -0.42
N ASP A 81 10.00 5.00 -0.33
CA ASP A 81 10.68 6.13 -1.00
C ASP A 81 10.83 5.99 -2.53
N LYS A 82 10.02 5.12 -3.16
CA LYS A 82 10.00 4.92 -4.61
C LYS A 82 8.84 5.68 -5.24
N PRO A 83 9.08 6.75 -6.02
CA PRO A 83 7.99 7.39 -6.76
C PRO A 83 7.44 6.45 -7.84
N GLY A 84 6.12 6.40 -7.97
CA GLY A 84 5.46 5.70 -9.08
C GLY A 84 5.68 6.42 -10.42
N THR A 85 5.35 5.74 -11.51
CA THR A 85 5.33 6.31 -12.88
C THR A 85 4.43 7.54 -12.97
N GLN A 86 3.30 7.53 -12.24
CA GLN A 86 2.38 8.66 -12.14
C GLN A 86 1.57 8.58 -10.84
N SER A 87 0.99 9.71 -10.42
CA SER A 87 0.11 9.76 -9.25
C SER A 87 -1.23 10.40 -9.61
N LEU A 88 -2.32 9.72 -9.27
CA LEU A 88 -3.68 10.27 -9.37
C LEU A 88 -4.03 10.99 -8.08
N LEU A 89 -4.22 12.31 -8.14
CA LEU A 89 -4.49 13.15 -6.98
C LEU A 89 -5.99 13.22 -6.67
N GLY A 90 -6.35 12.92 -5.42
CA GLY A 90 -7.66 13.17 -4.85
C GLY A 90 -7.65 14.29 -3.81
N LYS A 91 -8.77 14.47 -3.10
CA LYS A 91 -8.92 15.54 -2.09
C LYS A 91 -8.06 15.31 -0.83
N ALA A 92 -8.02 14.06 -0.35
CA ALA A 92 -7.29 13.69 0.88
C ALA A 92 -6.22 12.61 0.64
N ASN A 93 -6.41 11.79 -0.40
CA ASN A 93 -5.54 10.69 -0.77
C ASN A 93 -5.05 10.89 -2.20
N ARG A 94 -3.96 10.21 -2.55
CA ARG A 94 -3.49 10.00 -3.92
C ARG A 94 -3.26 8.51 -4.17
N PHE A 95 -3.24 8.14 -5.43
CA PHE A 95 -2.92 6.78 -5.87
C PHE A 95 -1.66 6.82 -6.73
N ASP A 96 -0.58 6.23 -6.22
CA ASP A 96 0.69 6.14 -6.93
C ASP A 96 0.67 4.88 -7.81
N LEU A 97 0.85 5.04 -9.12
CA LEU A 97 0.79 3.97 -10.12
C LEU A 97 2.20 3.57 -10.55
N TYR A 98 2.48 2.28 -10.55
CA TYR A 98 3.71 1.67 -11.07
C TYR A 98 3.30 0.74 -12.22
N LEU A 99 3.96 0.86 -13.36
CA LEU A 99 3.69 0.09 -14.58
C LEU A 99 4.82 -0.89 -14.87
#